data_AF-A0A5B7ZYS6-F1
#
_entry.id   AF-A0A5B7ZYS6-F1
#
_cell.length_a   1.000
_cell.length_b   1.000
_cell.length_c   1.000
_cell.angle_alpha   90.00
_cell.angle_beta   90.00
_cell.angle_gamma   90.00
#
_symmetry.space_group_name_H-M   'P 1'
#
loop_
_entity.id
_entity.type
_entity.pdbx_description
1 polymer ?
#
loop_
_entity_poly.entity_id
_entity_poly.type
_entity_poly.pdbx_seq_one_letter_code
_entity_poly.pdbx_strand_id
1 'polypeptide(L)'
;MPGFRFAFPFGQVTAFLLSVLLLISELSYAQTAASRLIPFRRGDKWGYADRSRHLVLPLQYDEAGPFVGEVAWVRQGDRYGYIDGSGHALTPVQYTQASTFQGERATVTLNSETFDISTSGVRLTEPAPAAPDEDYLSQGDVVRRNGKVGFRFTVGTASIPAEYDEIRENYSGLLFVRQGAKWGVINSKGKVVQPLTFDAIRADEKTGFLLPVVARDGLFGYLDEKGGLLVEPQYRAAEPFVGNAARVVTLAGKVGYIDAHGTEFFED
;
A
#
# COMPACT_ATOMS: atom_id res chain seq x y z
N MET A 1 -10.01 -66.28 -33.43
CA MET A 1 -9.99 -65.11 -32.54
C MET A 1 -8.54 -64.64 -32.38
N PRO A 2 -8.15 -63.44 -32.87
CA PRO A 2 -6.89 -62.82 -32.47
C PRO A 2 -7.16 -61.72 -31.42
N GLY A 3 -6.40 -61.74 -30.33
CA GLY A 3 -6.43 -60.69 -29.30
C GLY A 3 -5.39 -59.61 -29.62
N PHE A 4 -5.84 -58.35 -29.72
CA PHE A 4 -4.95 -57.19 -29.79
C PHE A 4 -4.45 -56.83 -28.37
N ARG A 5 -3.13 -56.72 -28.21
CA ARG A 5 -2.52 -56.10 -27.02
C ARG A 5 -1.99 -54.73 -27.41
N PHE A 6 -2.54 -53.67 -26.82
CA PHE A 6 -1.94 -52.34 -26.86
C PHE A 6 -0.97 -52.19 -25.69
N ALA A 7 0.31 -51.98 -25.99
CA ALA A 7 1.31 -51.52 -25.03
C ALA A 7 1.40 -49.99 -25.15
N PHE A 8 1.05 -49.27 -24.08
CA PHE A 8 1.29 -47.83 -23.98
C PHE A 8 2.68 -47.59 -23.34
N PRO A 9 3.50 -46.67 -23.88
CA PRO A 9 4.81 -46.36 -23.31
C PRO A 9 4.65 -45.51 -22.04
N PHE A 10 4.97 -46.10 -20.89
CA PHE A 10 4.86 -45.49 -19.55
C PHE A 10 5.84 -44.33 -19.26
N GLY A 11 6.70 -43.95 -20.22
CA GLY A 11 7.79 -42.98 -19.99
C GLY A 11 7.48 -41.51 -20.33
N GLN A 12 6.46 -41.22 -21.16
CA GLN A 12 6.20 -39.83 -21.59
C GLN A 12 5.18 -39.10 -20.72
N VAL A 13 4.27 -39.83 -20.06
CA VAL A 13 3.20 -39.23 -19.25
C VAL A 13 3.76 -38.60 -17.97
N THR A 14 4.78 -39.22 -17.36
CA THR A 14 5.41 -38.72 -16.12
C THR A 14 6.25 -37.47 -16.37
N ALA A 15 7.00 -37.40 -17.46
CA ALA A 15 7.77 -36.21 -17.84
C ALA A 15 6.85 -35.02 -18.20
N PHE A 16 5.73 -35.29 -18.90
CA PHE A 16 4.73 -34.27 -19.20
C PHE A 16 4.06 -33.73 -17.93
N LEU A 17 3.63 -34.60 -17.01
CA LEU A 17 3.06 -34.17 -15.72
C LEU A 17 4.05 -33.37 -14.88
N LEU A 18 5.32 -33.77 -14.81
CA LEU A 18 6.37 -33.01 -14.11
C LEU A 18 6.62 -31.66 -14.76
N SER A 19 6.65 -31.58 -16.10
CA SER A 19 6.80 -30.31 -16.81
C SER A 19 5.60 -29.38 -16.63
N VAL A 20 4.38 -29.92 -16.60
CA VAL A 20 3.16 -29.15 -16.34
C VAL A 20 3.11 -28.70 -14.88
N LEU A 21 3.51 -29.53 -13.92
CA LEU A 21 3.63 -29.14 -12.51
C LEU A 21 4.71 -28.07 -12.28
N LEU A 22 5.88 -28.18 -12.94
CA LEU A 22 6.91 -27.15 -12.91
C LEU A 22 6.41 -25.84 -13.53
N LEU A 23 5.78 -25.90 -14.70
CA LEU A 23 5.23 -24.73 -15.38
C LEU A 23 4.11 -24.06 -14.56
N ILE A 24 3.24 -24.83 -13.93
CA ILE A 24 2.20 -24.31 -13.02
C ILE A 24 2.84 -23.71 -11.77
N SER A 25 3.91 -24.30 -11.23
CA SER A 25 4.61 -23.74 -10.07
C SER A 25 5.34 -22.44 -10.39
N GLU A 26 5.95 -22.32 -11.57
CA GLU A 26 6.58 -21.08 -12.04
C GLU A 26 5.54 -19.99 -12.37
N LEU A 27 4.42 -20.35 -13.01
CA LEU A 27 3.30 -19.43 -13.20
C LEU A 27 2.73 -18.94 -11.87
N SER A 28 2.56 -19.85 -10.90
CA SER A 28 2.08 -19.50 -9.56
C SER A 28 3.07 -18.57 -8.86
N TYR A 29 4.37 -18.81 -8.98
CA TYR A 29 5.39 -17.94 -8.40
C TYR A 29 5.42 -16.55 -9.04
N ALA A 30 5.31 -16.46 -10.37
CA ALA A 30 5.23 -15.20 -11.11
C ALA A 30 3.99 -14.38 -10.72
N GLN A 31 2.83 -15.04 -10.58
CA GLN A 31 1.59 -14.40 -10.15
C GLN A 31 1.62 -13.98 -8.66
N THR A 32 2.42 -14.67 -7.82
CA THR A 32 2.63 -14.30 -6.41
C THR A 32 3.76 -13.28 -6.20
N ALA A 33 4.59 -12.98 -7.22
CA ALA A 33 5.75 -12.10 -7.11
C ALA A 33 5.42 -10.61 -7.33
N ALA A 34 4.44 -10.30 -8.18
CA ALA A 34 4.05 -8.93 -8.55
C ALA A 34 3.64 -8.06 -7.34
N SER A 35 2.87 -8.62 -6.40
CA SER A 35 2.38 -7.95 -5.18
C SER A 35 3.49 -7.67 -4.14
N ARG A 36 4.75 -8.00 -4.45
CA ARG A 36 5.90 -7.84 -3.56
C ARG A 36 6.98 -6.91 -4.10
N LEU A 37 6.77 -6.34 -5.28
CA LEU A 37 7.71 -5.40 -5.86
C LEU A 37 7.54 -4.01 -5.25
N ILE A 38 8.66 -3.42 -4.84
CA ILE A 38 8.72 -2.07 -4.30
C ILE A 38 9.48 -1.20 -5.32
N PRO A 39 9.00 0.02 -5.64
CA PRO A 39 9.77 0.95 -6.46
C PRO A 39 11.13 1.18 -5.82
N PHE A 40 12.18 0.94 -6.61
CA PHE A 40 13.56 1.04 -6.15
C PHE A 40 14.31 2.07 -6.96
N ARG A 41 14.93 3.03 -6.26
CA ARG A 41 15.69 4.12 -6.89
C ARG A 41 17.18 3.95 -6.66
N ARG A 42 17.98 4.11 -7.72
CA ARG A 42 19.44 4.26 -7.62
C ARG A 42 19.89 5.30 -8.64
N GLY A 43 20.59 6.33 -8.19
CA GLY A 43 20.86 7.53 -8.98
C GLY A 43 19.55 8.20 -9.44
N ASP A 44 19.45 8.49 -10.74
CA ASP A 44 18.30 9.20 -11.33
C ASP A 44 17.26 8.26 -11.97
N LYS A 45 17.43 6.95 -11.81
CA LYS A 45 16.54 5.96 -12.43
C LYS A 45 15.83 5.11 -11.40
N TRP A 46 14.65 4.69 -11.81
CA TRP A 46 13.75 3.84 -11.07
C TRP A 46 13.58 2.50 -11.77
N GLY A 47 13.49 1.46 -10.95
CA GLY A 47 13.11 0.11 -11.30
C GLY A 47 12.29 -0.47 -10.15
N TYR A 48 12.29 -1.79 -10.01
CA TYR A 48 11.58 -2.45 -8.94
C TYR A 48 12.42 -3.55 -8.31
N ALA A 49 12.38 -3.65 -7.00
CA ALA A 49 13.08 -4.67 -6.24
C ALA A 49 12.11 -5.56 -5.45
N ASP A 50 12.54 -6.79 -5.16
CA ASP A 50 11.87 -7.63 -4.17
C ASP A 50 12.11 -7.10 -2.75
N ARG A 51 11.45 -7.70 -1.74
CA ARG A 51 11.60 -7.28 -0.33
C ARG A 51 13.02 -7.44 0.25
N SER A 52 13.85 -8.26 -0.38
CA SER A 52 15.27 -8.42 -0.02
C SER A 52 16.15 -7.38 -0.71
N ARG A 53 15.56 -6.39 -1.41
CA ARG A 53 16.21 -5.37 -2.22
C ARG A 53 16.97 -5.91 -3.44
N HIS A 54 16.67 -7.13 -3.89
CA HIS A 54 17.18 -7.59 -5.17
C HIS A 54 16.39 -6.94 -6.30
N LEU A 55 17.10 -6.32 -7.24
CA LEU A 55 16.48 -5.70 -8.41
C LEU A 55 15.82 -6.78 -9.28
N VAL A 56 14.52 -6.66 -9.51
CA VAL A 56 13.71 -7.56 -10.34
C VAL A 56 13.40 -6.92 -11.69
N LEU A 57 12.94 -5.66 -11.68
CA LEU A 57 12.76 -4.87 -12.91
C LEU A 57 13.86 -3.81 -13.01
N PRO A 58 14.49 -3.66 -14.19
CA PRO A 58 15.68 -2.84 -14.35
C PRO A 58 15.42 -1.34 -14.09
N LEU A 59 16.49 -0.64 -13.71
CA LEU A 59 16.51 0.81 -13.49
C LEU A 59 16.44 1.55 -14.84
N GLN A 60 15.24 1.71 -15.41
CA GLN A 60 15.04 2.30 -16.73
C GLN A 60 14.01 3.44 -16.78
N TYR A 61 13.25 3.64 -15.72
CA TYR A 61 12.21 4.65 -15.64
C TYR A 61 12.74 5.93 -15.00
N ASP A 62 12.17 7.07 -15.37
CA ASP A 62 12.48 8.35 -14.73
C ASP A 62 11.77 8.47 -13.38
N GLU A 63 10.58 7.88 -13.26
CA GLU A 63 9.86 7.64 -12.00
C GLU A 63 9.03 6.36 -12.10
N ALA A 64 8.75 5.76 -10.94
CA ALA A 64 7.95 4.55 -10.82
C ALA A 64 7.01 4.67 -9.61
N GLY A 65 5.74 4.33 -9.83
CA GLY A 65 4.74 4.25 -8.77
C GLY A 65 4.71 2.88 -8.10
N PRO A 66 4.14 2.78 -6.88
CA PRO A 66 3.96 1.51 -6.21
C PRO A 66 2.96 0.62 -6.96
N PHE A 67 3.14 -0.69 -6.87
CA PHE A 67 2.16 -1.66 -7.35
C PHE A 67 0.90 -1.64 -6.47
N VAL A 68 -0.26 -1.53 -7.10
CA VAL A 68 -1.57 -1.79 -6.49
C VAL A 68 -2.19 -2.98 -7.21
N GLY A 69 -2.34 -4.09 -6.48
CA GLY A 69 -2.60 -5.39 -7.11
C GLY A 69 -1.39 -5.79 -7.96
N GLU A 70 -1.61 -5.94 -9.26
CA GLU A 70 -0.59 -6.36 -10.23
C GLU A 70 -0.14 -5.23 -11.18
N VAL A 71 -0.60 -4.00 -10.97
CA VAL A 71 -0.39 -2.87 -11.89
C VAL A 71 0.36 -1.73 -11.20
N ALA A 72 1.31 -1.13 -11.90
CA ALA A 72 1.99 0.09 -11.48
C ALA A 72 2.10 1.08 -12.65
N TRP A 73 2.05 2.37 -12.35
CA TRP A 73 2.42 3.40 -13.32
C TRP A 73 3.94 3.58 -13.35
N VAL A 74 4.46 3.91 -14.52
CA VAL A 74 5.86 4.28 -14.75
C VAL A 74 5.92 5.53 -15.61
N ARG A 75 6.97 6.35 -15.40
CA ARG A 75 7.20 7.57 -16.17
C ARG A 75 8.49 7.47 -16.98
N GLN A 76 8.43 7.85 -18.25
CA GLN A 76 9.59 8.08 -19.11
C GLN A 76 9.40 9.42 -19.84
N GLY A 77 10.39 10.30 -19.74
CA GLY A 77 10.25 11.70 -20.14
C GLY A 77 9.11 12.37 -19.37
N ASP A 78 8.25 13.07 -20.09
CA ASP A 78 7.07 13.76 -19.55
C ASP A 78 5.80 12.90 -19.55
N ARG A 79 5.90 11.60 -19.87
CA ARG A 79 4.74 10.73 -20.07
C ARG A 79 4.73 9.51 -19.17
N TYR A 80 3.51 9.05 -18.90
CA TYR A 80 3.20 7.92 -18.06
C TYR A 80 2.61 6.77 -18.88
N GLY A 81 2.86 5.55 -18.42
CA GLY A 81 2.20 4.33 -18.86
C GLY A 81 2.06 3.37 -17.68
N TYR A 82 1.44 2.22 -17.92
CA TYR A 82 1.23 1.18 -16.90
C TYR A 82 1.91 -0.12 -17.30
N ILE A 83 2.47 -0.79 -16.30
CA ILE A 83 3.11 -2.09 -16.44
C ILE A 83 2.49 -3.11 -15.48
N ASP A 84 2.61 -4.38 -15.83
CA ASP A 84 2.36 -5.47 -14.90
C ASP A 84 3.60 -5.80 -14.03
N GLY A 85 3.45 -6.72 -13.08
CA GLY A 85 4.52 -7.14 -12.18
C GLY A 85 5.70 -7.87 -12.84
N SER A 86 5.58 -8.27 -14.10
CA SER A 86 6.70 -8.80 -14.90
C SER A 86 7.38 -7.73 -15.76
N GLY A 87 6.86 -6.50 -15.73
CA GLY A 87 7.36 -5.37 -16.50
C GLY A 87 6.78 -5.26 -17.91
N HIS A 88 5.81 -6.10 -18.29
CA HIS A 88 5.13 -5.94 -19.58
C HIS A 88 4.24 -4.70 -19.54
N ALA A 89 4.28 -3.93 -20.62
CA ALA A 89 3.44 -2.75 -20.76
C ALA A 89 1.97 -3.15 -20.94
N LEU A 90 1.12 -2.70 -20.02
CA LEU A 90 -0.34 -2.76 -20.12
C LEU A 90 -0.88 -1.59 -20.94
N THR A 91 -0.19 -0.44 -20.89
CA THR A 91 -0.41 0.69 -21.78
C THR A 91 0.92 1.20 -22.32
N PRO A 92 0.94 1.81 -23.52
CA PRO A 92 2.08 2.61 -23.94
C PRO A 92 2.36 3.75 -22.95
N VAL A 93 3.60 4.22 -22.91
CA VAL A 93 3.96 5.46 -22.20
C VAL A 93 3.53 6.65 -23.06
N GLN A 94 2.34 7.18 -22.79
CA GLN A 94 1.68 8.18 -23.65
C GLN A 94 0.91 9.25 -22.88
N TYR A 95 0.52 8.96 -21.63
CA TYR A 95 -0.33 9.85 -20.84
C TYR A 95 0.48 11.01 -20.27
N THR A 96 -0.10 12.21 -20.25
CA THR A 96 0.50 13.40 -19.62
C THR A 96 0.27 13.45 -18.12
N GLN A 97 -0.76 12.75 -17.64
CA GLN A 97 -1.06 12.54 -16.22
C GLN A 97 -1.60 11.11 -16.05
N ALA A 98 -1.27 10.48 -14.92
CA ALA A 98 -1.71 9.15 -14.56
C ALA A 98 -1.85 9.05 -13.03
N SER A 99 -3.00 8.58 -12.56
CA SER A 99 -3.18 8.27 -11.15
C SER A 99 -2.74 6.83 -10.84
N THR A 100 -2.45 6.54 -9.58
CA THR A 100 -2.43 5.15 -9.12
C THR A 100 -3.83 4.55 -9.22
N PHE A 101 -3.92 3.23 -9.39
CA PHE A 101 -5.19 2.50 -9.38
C PHE A 101 -5.87 2.59 -8.01
N GLN A 102 -7.19 2.81 -8.04
CA GLN A 102 -8.10 2.66 -6.91
C GLN A 102 -9.17 1.64 -7.30
N GLY A 103 -9.15 0.48 -6.64
CA GLY A 103 -9.88 -0.69 -7.13
C GLY A 103 -9.43 -1.03 -8.55
N GLU A 104 -10.37 -1.08 -9.49
CA GLU A 104 -10.11 -1.45 -10.88
C GLU A 104 -9.92 -0.27 -11.84
N ARG A 105 -9.78 0.96 -11.30
CA ARG A 105 -9.77 2.19 -12.10
C ARG A 105 -8.54 3.06 -11.84
N ALA A 106 -8.01 3.65 -12.90
CA ALA A 106 -7.06 4.75 -12.82
C ALA A 106 -7.47 5.87 -13.79
N THR A 107 -7.32 7.12 -13.36
CA THR A 107 -7.61 8.29 -14.19
C THR A 107 -6.35 8.72 -14.91
N VAL A 108 -6.46 8.95 -16.21
CA VAL A 108 -5.35 9.34 -17.09
C VAL A 108 -5.73 10.53 -17.95
N THR A 109 -4.73 11.29 -18.40
CA THR A 109 -4.91 12.38 -19.37
C THR A 109 -4.12 12.12 -20.66
N LEU A 110 -4.82 12.01 -21.78
CA LEU A 110 -4.25 11.87 -23.13
C LEU A 110 -4.79 12.98 -24.03
N ASN A 111 -3.91 13.73 -24.70
CA ASN A 111 -4.30 14.82 -25.61
C ASN A 111 -5.30 15.82 -24.99
N SER A 112 -5.07 16.20 -23.73
CA SER A 112 -5.95 17.08 -22.93
C SER A 112 -7.33 16.52 -22.57
N GLU A 113 -7.62 15.26 -22.90
CA GLU A 113 -8.81 14.55 -22.45
C GLU A 113 -8.48 13.70 -21.23
N THR A 114 -9.30 13.81 -20.18
CA THR A 114 -9.17 13.00 -18.97
C THR A 114 -10.26 11.92 -18.93
N PHE A 115 -9.86 10.68 -18.72
CA PHE A 115 -10.77 9.52 -18.65
C PHE A 115 -10.19 8.43 -17.76
N ASP A 116 -11.05 7.48 -17.37
CA ASP A 116 -10.63 6.32 -16.60
C ASP A 116 -10.22 5.15 -17.50
N ILE A 117 -9.29 4.32 -17.02
CA ILE A 117 -8.91 3.05 -17.63
C ILE A 117 -9.08 1.90 -16.62
N SER A 118 -9.31 0.69 -17.14
CA SER A 118 -9.26 -0.56 -16.39
C SER A 118 -7.82 -0.98 -16.09
N THR A 119 -7.65 -1.98 -15.22
CA THR A 119 -6.35 -2.61 -14.94
C THR A 119 -5.69 -3.23 -16.16
N SER A 120 -6.45 -3.56 -17.20
CA SER A 120 -5.94 -4.01 -18.50
C SER A 120 -5.60 -2.88 -19.48
N GLY A 121 -5.73 -1.62 -19.07
CA GLY A 121 -5.42 -0.44 -19.89
C GLY A 121 -6.56 0.00 -20.82
N VAL A 122 -7.75 -0.59 -20.71
CA VAL A 122 -8.90 -0.27 -21.56
C VAL A 122 -9.65 0.93 -21.00
N ARG A 123 -9.97 1.92 -21.85
CA ARG A 123 -10.79 3.08 -21.46
C ARG A 123 -12.16 2.64 -20.96
N LEU A 124 -12.54 3.12 -19.78
CA LEU A 124 -13.83 2.89 -19.17
C LEU A 124 -14.80 4.00 -19.57
N THR A 125 -16.02 3.61 -19.90
CA THR A 125 -17.11 4.53 -20.27
C THR A 125 -18.17 4.67 -19.20
N GLU A 126 -18.22 3.72 -18.26
CA GLU A 126 -19.13 3.76 -17.13
C GLU A 126 -18.55 4.69 -16.05
N PRO A 127 -19.39 5.51 -15.38
CA PRO A 127 -18.94 6.31 -14.26
C PRO A 127 -18.35 5.44 -13.15
N ALA A 128 -17.43 5.99 -12.37
CA ALA A 128 -16.97 5.31 -11.17
C ALA A 128 -18.17 5.01 -10.27
N PRO A 129 -18.28 3.80 -9.69
CA PRO A 129 -19.31 3.53 -8.72
C PRO A 129 -19.22 4.55 -7.58
N ALA A 130 -20.38 4.98 -7.07
CA ALA A 130 -20.40 5.82 -5.88
C ALA A 130 -19.62 5.11 -4.77
N ALA A 131 -18.78 5.86 -4.05
CA ALA A 131 -18.15 5.33 -2.85
C ALA A 131 -19.27 4.77 -1.96
N PRO A 132 -19.13 3.54 -1.43
CA PRO A 132 -20.14 3.00 -0.54
C PRO A 132 -20.38 4.01 0.59
N ASP A 133 -21.66 4.17 0.98
CA ASP A 133 -22.01 4.82 2.24
C ASP A 133 -21.47 3.89 3.34
N GLU A 134 -20.20 4.06 3.69
CA GLU A 134 -19.57 3.26 4.75
C GLU A 134 -20.09 3.76 6.08
N ASP A 135 -21.14 3.08 6.56
CA ASP A 135 -21.62 3.19 7.93
C ASP A 135 -20.61 2.46 8.82
N TYR A 136 -19.54 3.19 9.09
CA TYR A 136 -18.41 2.72 9.83
C TYR A 136 -18.83 2.23 11.22
N LEU A 137 -18.74 0.92 11.44
CA LEU A 137 -19.05 0.29 12.73
C LEU A 137 -18.07 0.83 13.78
N SER A 138 -18.55 1.73 14.65
CA SER A 138 -17.79 2.22 15.80
C SER A 138 -17.51 1.05 16.75
N GLN A 139 -16.23 0.77 17.04
CA GLN A 139 -15.80 -0.28 17.99
C GLN A 139 -16.07 0.11 19.45
N GLY A 140 -16.70 1.25 19.68
CA GLY A 140 -17.05 1.73 20.99
C GLY A 140 -17.86 3.02 20.99
N ASP A 141 -18.24 3.43 22.19
CA ASP A 141 -18.99 4.65 22.44
C ASP A 141 -18.08 5.74 23.01
N VAL A 142 -18.21 6.95 22.48
CA VAL A 142 -17.56 8.13 23.06
C VAL A 142 -18.27 8.53 24.35
N VAL A 143 -17.52 8.62 25.45
CA VAL A 143 -18.01 9.06 26.76
C VAL A 143 -17.54 10.49 27.01
N ARG A 144 -18.44 11.42 27.31
CA ARG A 144 -18.07 12.82 27.59
C ARG A 144 -18.33 13.19 29.06
N ARG A 145 -17.36 13.84 29.70
CA ARG A 145 -17.48 14.34 31.08
C ARG A 145 -16.64 15.61 31.26
N ASN A 146 -17.22 16.67 31.80
CA ASN A 146 -16.53 17.94 32.10
C ASN A 146 -15.73 18.52 30.91
N GLY A 147 -16.28 18.42 29.69
CA GLY A 147 -15.62 18.88 28.47
C GLY A 147 -14.50 17.98 27.96
N LYS A 148 -14.22 16.86 28.64
CA LYS A 148 -13.26 15.84 28.24
C LYS A 148 -13.94 14.64 27.58
N VAL A 149 -13.16 13.92 26.81
CA VAL A 149 -13.55 12.78 25.98
C VAL A 149 -12.85 11.53 26.51
N GLY A 150 -13.63 10.48 26.69
CA GLY A 150 -13.23 9.12 27.00
C GLY A 150 -13.89 8.17 26.00
N PHE A 151 -13.65 6.88 26.15
CA PHE A 151 -14.10 5.89 25.19
C PHE A 151 -14.44 4.59 25.89
N ARG A 152 -15.55 3.95 25.52
CA ARG A 152 -15.91 2.63 26.03
C ARG A 152 -15.94 1.67 24.85
N PHE A 153 -15.07 0.67 24.85
CA PHE A 153 -15.09 -0.37 23.84
C PHE A 153 -16.37 -1.21 23.97
N THR A 154 -17.01 -1.53 22.84
CA THR A 154 -18.21 -2.40 22.82
C THR A 154 -17.85 -3.87 22.97
N VAL A 155 -16.61 -4.23 22.59
CA VAL A 155 -16.04 -5.57 22.78
C VAL A 155 -15.09 -5.56 23.98
N GLY A 156 -15.29 -6.51 24.90
CA GLY A 156 -14.50 -6.63 26.11
C GLY A 156 -14.95 -5.67 27.23
N THR A 157 -14.05 -5.38 28.17
CA THR A 157 -14.32 -4.54 29.35
C THR A 157 -13.46 -3.28 29.42
N ALA A 158 -12.65 -3.03 28.39
CA ALA A 158 -11.76 -1.87 28.36
C ALA A 158 -12.57 -0.57 28.30
N SER A 159 -12.12 0.41 29.07
CA SER A 159 -12.65 1.77 29.01
C SER A 159 -11.53 2.78 29.22
N ILE A 160 -11.62 3.88 28.51
CA ILE A 160 -10.74 5.03 28.59
C ILE A 160 -11.48 6.12 29.35
N PRO A 161 -10.94 6.59 30.48
CA PRO A 161 -11.57 7.66 31.24
C PRO A 161 -11.68 8.94 30.40
N ALA A 162 -12.69 9.76 30.71
CA ALA A 162 -12.88 11.04 30.04
C ALA A 162 -11.86 12.07 30.55
N GLU A 163 -10.65 12.01 29.98
CA GLU A 163 -9.52 12.85 30.35
C GLU A 163 -8.89 13.60 29.17
N TYR A 164 -9.18 13.19 27.92
CA TYR A 164 -8.60 13.75 26.71
C TYR A 164 -9.44 14.89 26.13
N ASP A 165 -8.81 15.78 25.38
CA ASP A 165 -9.54 16.83 24.64
C ASP A 165 -10.25 16.24 23.42
N GLU A 166 -9.70 15.17 22.84
CA GLU A 166 -10.22 14.52 21.65
C GLU A 166 -9.78 13.05 21.59
N ILE A 167 -10.66 12.20 21.07
CA ILE A 167 -10.36 10.81 20.71
C ILE A 167 -10.87 10.60 19.30
N ARG A 168 -10.00 10.12 18.41
CA ARG A 168 -10.33 9.63 17.07
C ARG A 168 -10.05 8.13 17.01
N GLU A 169 -11.03 7.36 16.57
CA GLU A 169 -10.88 5.93 16.37
C GLU A 169 -10.31 5.65 14.97
N ASN A 170 -9.63 4.51 14.80
CA ASN A 170 -9.42 3.91 13.50
C ASN A 170 -10.01 2.48 13.46
N TYR A 171 -10.37 1.97 12.28
CA TYR A 171 -10.99 0.63 12.13
C TYR A 171 -10.09 -0.53 12.55
N SER A 172 -8.80 -0.29 12.75
CA SER A 172 -7.84 -1.27 13.29
C SER A 172 -7.92 -1.41 14.82
N GLY A 173 -8.79 -0.63 15.49
CA GLY A 173 -8.96 -0.65 16.94
C GLY A 173 -7.90 0.16 17.70
N LEU A 174 -7.19 1.05 17.03
CA LEU A 174 -6.38 2.10 17.67
C LEU A 174 -7.25 3.33 17.95
N LEU A 175 -6.96 3.97 19.07
CA LEU A 175 -7.50 5.28 19.41
C LEU A 175 -6.36 6.30 19.38
N PHE A 176 -6.50 7.33 18.55
CA PHE A 176 -5.65 8.51 18.55
C PHE A 176 -6.23 9.52 19.53
N VAL A 177 -5.50 9.77 20.60
CA VAL A 177 -5.95 10.64 21.69
C VAL A 177 -5.15 11.93 21.70
N ARG A 178 -5.82 13.06 21.92
CA ARG A 178 -5.17 14.38 22.01
C ARG A 178 -5.37 15.00 23.38
N GLN A 179 -4.30 15.56 23.93
CA GLN A 179 -4.33 16.44 25.09
C GLN A 179 -3.47 17.67 24.79
N GLY A 180 -4.06 18.86 24.88
CA GLY A 180 -3.44 20.09 24.40
C GLY A 180 -3.12 19.98 22.90
N ALA A 181 -1.87 20.27 22.55
CA ALA A 181 -1.37 20.21 21.19
C ALA A 181 -0.81 18.83 20.79
N LYS A 182 -0.73 17.86 21.72
CA LYS A 182 -0.01 16.61 21.51
C LYS A 182 -0.94 15.42 21.39
N TRP A 183 -0.57 14.52 20.48
CA TRP A 183 -1.28 13.28 20.17
C TRP A 183 -0.51 12.06 20.67
N GLY A 184 -1.25 11.07 21.12
CA GLY A 184 -0.77 9.74 21.50
C GLY A 184 -1.68 8.66 20.94
N VAL A 185 -1.33 7.40 21.22
CA VAL A 185 -2.02 6.23 20.68
C VAL A 185 -2.34 5.26 21.81
N ILE A 186 -3.58 4.79 21.83
CA ILE A 186 -4.06 3.75 22.74
C ILE A 186 -4.55 2.58 21.87
N ASN A 187 -4.23 1.34 22.24
CA ASN A 187 -4.72 0.17 21.52
C ASN A 187 -6.13 -0.28 21.98
N SER A 188 -6.68 -1.28 21.31
CA SER A 188 -8.01 -1.85 21.60
C SER A 188 -8.18 -2.48 22.98
N LYS A 189 -7.08 -2.68 23.72
CA LYS A 189 -7.09 -3.15 25.12
C LYS A 189 -7.08 -1.99 26.12
N GLY A 190 -7.17 -0.76 25.62
CA GLY A 190 -7.08 0.47 26.39
C GLY A 190 -5.69 0.80 26.95
N LYS A 191 -4.64 0.17 26.41
CA LYS A 191 -3.25 0.46 26.81
C LYS A 191 -2.67 1.56 25.93
N VAL A 192 -2.06 2.58 26.55
CA VAL A 192 -1.22 3.56 25.84
C VAL A 192 -0.05 2.84 25.18
N VAL A 193 0.01 2.88 23.85
CA VAL A 193 1.10 2.31 23.04
C VAL A 193 2.05 3.39 22.51
N GLN A 194 1.56 4.62 22.34
CA GLN A 194 2.41 5.79 22.13
C GLN A 194 2.04 6.91 23.08
N PRO A 195 3.02 7.51 23.79
CA PRO A 195 2.76 8.65 24.65
C PRO A 195 2.33 9.88 23.83
N LEU A 196 1.69 10.84 24.49
CA LEU A 196 1.20 12.07 23.88
C LEU A 196 2.36 13.01 23.53
N THR A 197 3.04 12.73 22.44
CA THR A 197 4.28 13.41 22.03
C THR A 197 4.26 13.89 20.58
N PHE A 198 3.38 13.34 19.75
CA PHE A 198 3.27 13.72 18.34
C PHE A 198 2.53 15.04 18.17
N ASP A 199 2.95 15.84 17.20
CA ASP A 199 2.27 17.07 16.79
C ASP A 199 1.02 16.76 15.96
N ALA A 200 1.06 15.67 15.20
CA ALA A 200 -0.07 15.19 14.43
C ALA A 200 -0.01 13.68 14.23
N ILE A 201 -1.20 13.07 14.14
CA ILE A 201 -1.40 11.72 13.62
C ILE A 201 -2.41 11.81 12.49
N ARG A 202 -2.04 11.30 11.31
CA ARG A 202 -2.87 11.29 10.10
C ARG A 202 -3.13 9.84 9.69
N ALA A 203 -4.40 9.46 9.77
CA ALA A 203 -4.95 8.24 9.21
C ALA A 203 -6.23 8.69 8.48
N ASP A 204 -6.18 8.78 7.15
CA ASP A 204 -7.35 9.03 6.32
C ASP A 204 -7.81 7.69 5.76
N GLU A 205 -8.94 7.23 6.28
CA GLU A 205 -9.49 5.92 5.96
C GLU A 205 -10.25 5.95 4.63
N LYS A 206 -10.67 7.14 4.14
CA LYS A 206 -11.37 7.28 2.85
C LYS A 206 -10.50 6.92 1.65
N THR A 207 -9.19 6.80 1.86
CA THR A 207 -8.20 6.52 0.81
C THR A 207 -7.48 5.19 1.01
N GLY A 208 -7.89 4.39 2.00
CA GLY A 208 -7.32 3.06 2.24
C GLY A 208 -5.89 3.08 2.82
N PHE A 209 -5.54 4.06 3.66
CA PHE A 209 -4.23 4.09 4.30
C PHE A 209 -4.04 2.87 5.20
N LEU A 210 -3.07 2.03 4.84
CA LEU A 210 -2.71 0.86 5.64
C LEU A 210 -2.12 1.24 7.00
N LEU A 211 -1.30 2.31 7.05
CA LEU A 211 -0.51 2.67 8.22
C LEU A 211 -0.58 4.18 8.53
N PRO A 212 -0.81 4.59 9.79
CA PRO A 212 -0.88 6.00 10.17
C PRO A 212 0.46 6.73 10.00
N VAL A 213 0.40 7.96 9.48
CA VAL A 213 1.55 8.87 9.42
C VAL A 213 1.59 9.71 10.69
N VAL A 214 2.75 9.77 11.34
CA VAL A 214 2.97 10.60 12.53
C VAL A 214 3.92 11.74 12.23
N ALA A 215 3.69 12.89 12.87
CA ALA A 215 4.59 14.03 12.82
C ALA A 215 5.10 14.39 14.22
N ARG A 216 6.40 14.65 14.34
CA ARG A 216 7.05 15.17 15.54
C ARG A 216 8.20 16.07 15.16
N ASP A 217 8.21 17.29 15.69
CA ASP A 217 9.27 18.28 15.49
C ASP A 217 9.54 18.59 14.00
N GLY A 218 8.47 18.61 13.21
CA GLY A 218 8.52 18.86 11.76
C GLY A 218 8.99 17.68 10.90
N LEU A 219 9.27 16.52 11.51
CA LEU A 219 9.63 15.28 10.81
C LEU A 219 8.46 14.30 10.81
N PHE A 220 8.48 13.40 9.83
CA PHE A 220 7.44 12.42 9.60
C PHE A 220 7.97 10.99 9.76
N GLY A 221 7.13 10.13 10.31
CA GLY A 221 7.34 8.70 10.48
C GLY A 221 6.01 7.94 10.34
N TYR A 222 6.00 6.66 10.68
CA TYR A 222 4.83 5.81 10.55
C TYR A 222 4.61 4.95 11.78
N LEU A 223 3.34 4.66 12.06
CA LEU A 223 2.95 3.65 13.03
C LEU A 223 2.70 2.32 12.32
N ASP A 224 2.95 1.21 13.01
CA ASP A 224 2.49 -0.11 12.62
C ASP A 224 0.99 -0.31 12.97
N GLU A 225 0.42 -1.43 12.52
CA GLU A 225 -1.00 -1.79 12.76
C GLU A 225 -1.37 -1.91 14.24
N LYS A 226 -0.38 -2.11 15.13
CA LYS A 226 -0.56 -2.22 16.59
C LYS A 226 -0.36 -0.88 17.30
N GLY A 227 -0.10 0.20 16.55
CA GLY A 227 0.21 1.53 17.06
C GLY A 227 1.65 1.67 17.56
N GLY A 228 2.52 0.67 17.34
CA GLY A 228 3.96 0.81 17.54
C GLY A 228 4.57 1.74 16.49
N LEU A 229 5.78 2.23 16.72
CA LEU A 229 6.51 2.97 15.67
C LEU A 229 7.06 1.96 14.68
N LEU A 230 6.57 2.01 13.44
CA LEU A 230 7.19 1.29 12.33
C LEU A 230 8.55 1.93 12.00
N VAL A 231 8.55 3.26 11.95
CA VAL A 231 9.76 4.05 11.77
C VAL A 231 9.59 5.38 12.51
N GLU A 232 10.65 5.78 13.22
CA GLU A 232 10.70 7.05 13.93
C GLU A 232 10.51 8.23 12.95
N PRO A 233 9.97 9.38 13.42
CA PRO A 233 9.97 10.60 12.64
C PRO A 233 11.38 11.02 12.21
N GLN A 234 11.70 10.81 10.94
CA GLN A 234 13.02 11.08 10.37
C GLN A 234 12.97 11.64 8.94
N TYR A 235 11.80 11.60 8.29
CA TYR A 235 11.61 12.12 6.94
C TYR A 235 11.14 13.57 6.97
N ARG A 236 11.58 14.38 6.00
CA ARG A 236 11.05 15.75 5.81
C ARG A 236 9.66 15.75 5.17
N ALA A 237 9.30 14.67 4.50
CA ALA A 237 7.98 14.43 3.94
C ALA A 237 7.71 12.93 3.84
N ALA A 238 6.47 12.54 4.11
CA ALA A 238 6.01 11.15 4.10
C ALA A 238 4.60 11.11 3.51
N GLU A 239 4.48 10.45 2.36
CA GLU A 239 3.20 10.18 1.73
C GLU A 239 2.56 8.95 2.39
N PRO A 240 1.24 8.79 2.31
CA PRO A 240 0.61 7.57 2.81
C PRO A 240 1.06 6.31 2.08
N PHE A 241 0.86 5.16 2.71
CA PHE A 241 1.01 3.87 2.05
C PHE A 241 -0.01 3.72 0.93
N VAL A 242 0.47 3.35 -0.25
CA VAL A 242 -0.32 2.97 -1.42
C VAL A 242 0.16 1.59 -1.84
N GLY A 243 -0.75 0.60 -1.81
CA GLY A 243 -0.32 -0.79 -1.85
C GLY A 243 0.60 -1.09 -0.66
N ASN A 244 1.77 -1.68 -0.91
CA ASN A 244 2.71 -2.11 0.14
C ASN A 244 3.86 -1.11 0.41
N ALA A 245 3.83 0.08 -0.20
CA ALA A 245 4.92 1.04 -0.12
C ALA A 245 4.44 2.48 0.11
N ALA A 246 5.28 3.30 0.74
CA ALA A 246 5.04 4.72 0.93
C ALA A 246 6.21 5.54 0.43
N ARG A 247 5.92 6.63 -0.28
CA ARG A 247 6.94 7.55 -0.79
C ARG A 247 7.41 8.46 0.33
N VAL A 248 8.72 8.57 0.50
CA VAL A 248 9.37 9.37 1.54
C VAL A 248 10.41 10.29 0.94
N VAL A 249 10.67 11.40 1.64
CA VAL A 249 11.77 12.31 1.34
C VAL A 249 12.66 12.42 2.56
N THR A 250 13.94 12.10 2.40
CA THR A 250 14.96 12.23 3.45
C THR A 250 15.28 13.70 3.74
N LEU A 251 15.93 13.98 4.87
CA LEU A 251 16.43 15.32 5.19
C LEU A 251 17.32 15.91 4.09
N ALA A 252 18.13 15.08 3.43
CA ALA A 252 18.99 15.47 2.30
C ALA A 252 18.22 15.75 0.99
N GLY A 253 16.88 15.60 0.98
CA GLY A 253 16.05 15.81 -0.21
C GLY A 253 15.98 14.59 -1.14
N LYS A 254 16.56 13.45 -0.76
CA LYS A 254 16.47 12.21 -1.56
C LYS A 254 15.06 11.66 -1.46
N VAL A 255 14.48 11.37 -2.62
CA VAL A 255 13.19 10.70 -2.77
C VAL A 255 13.41 9.19 -2.89
N GLY A 256 12.58 8.42 -2.20
CA GLY A 256 12.54 6.96 -2.28
C GLY A 256 11.25 6.40 -1.72
N TYR A 257 11.21 5.08 -1.53
CA TYR A 257 10.08 4.40 -0.89
C TYR A 257 10.52 3.62 0.35
N ILE A 258 9.58 3.42 1.25
CA ILE A 258 9.66 2.45 2.34
C ILE A 258 8.58 1.39 2.19
N ASP A 259 8.83 0.17 2.66
CA ASP A 259 7.80 -0.86 2.77
C ASP A 259 7.14 -0.88 4.16
N ALA A 260 6.12 -1.72 4.31
CA ALA A 260 5.41 -1.92 5.58
C ALA A 260 6.24 -2.62 6.69
N HIS A 261 7.51 -2.95 6.40
CA HIS A 261 8.49 -3.43 7.39
C HIS A 261 9.51 -2.34 7.78
N GLY A 262 9.37 -1.13 7.24
CA GLY A 262 10.28 -0.02 7.49
C GLY A 262 11.58 -0.11 6.66
N THR A 263 11.64 -0.99 5.66
CA THR A 263 12.80 -1.13 4.78
C THR A 263 12.79 -0.04 3.72
N GLU A 264 13.91 0.68 3.58
CA GLU A 264 14.10 1.71 2.56
C GLU A 264 14.57 1.12 1.22
N PHE A 265 13.98 1.62 0.12
CA PHE A 265 14.20 1.18 -1.27
C PHE A 265 14.79 2.28 -2.15
N PHE A 266 15.89 2.86 -1.69
CA PHE A 266 16.66 3.83 -2.47
C PHE A 266 18.14 3.81 -2.08
N GLU A 267 18.99 4.15 -3.03
CA GLU A 267 20.45 4.24 -2.89
C GLU A 267 21.00 5.50 -3.59
N ASP A 268 22.22 5.86 -3.23
CA ASP A 268 23.00 6.95 -3.84
C ASP A 268 23.59 6.56 -5.20
#